data_AF-A0A1R4J8H8-F1
#
_entry.id   AF-A0A1R4J8H8-F1
#
_cell.length_a   1.000
_cell.length_b   1.000
_cell.length_c   1.000
_cell.angle_alpha   90.00
_cell.angle_beta   90.00
_cell.angle_gamma   90.00
#
_symmetry.space_group_name_H-M   'P 1'
#
loop_
_entity.id
_entity.type
_entity.pdbx_description
1 polymer ?
#
loop_
_entity_poly.entity_id
_entity_poly.type
_entity_poly.pdbx_seq_one_letter_code
_entity_poly.pdbx_strand_id
1 'polypeptide(L)'
;MTKRRVKHREVIAALILGALTLSGCGPVEYHGYDSGIDGVLWRQIVSFEDPMNFFESSTQDPSTYVSELGGDRWDGSTGTLPDLTAGGLVFYDLTTTASDAEFSVFISSGPRPDVPTDAGHHYVGPSQVYTCYGITAGLRSPRPMINRTLFSDCPAALVNLLPDDAAFASRDVFDG
;
A
#
# COMPACT_ATOMS: atom_id res chain seq x y z
N MET A 1 52.21 14.00 -59.20
CA MET A 1 53.10 14.55 -58.15
C MET A 1 52.28 14.87 -56.91
N THR A 2 52.65 14.23 -55.82
CA THR A 2 52.00 14.16 -54.51
C THR A 2 52.11 15.49 -53.74
N LYS A 3 51.00 15.99 -53.18
CA LYS A 3 51.05 16.83 -51.96
C LYS A 3 49.91 16.44 -51.01
N ARG A 4 50.29 15.66 -50.00
CA ARG A 4 49.56 15.52 -48.73
C ARG A 4 49.42 16.92 -48.09
N ARG A 5 48.23 17.22 -47.56
CA ARG A 5 48.10 18.11 -46.39
C ARG A 5 47.17 17.45 -45.39
N VAL A 6 47.78 16.92 -44.34
CA VAL A 6 47.14 16.61 -43.07
C VAL A 6 46.82 17.95 -42.39
N LYS A 7 45.59 18.13 -41.89
CA LYS A 7 45.28 19.13 -40.87
C LYS A 7 44.30 18.53 -39.86
N HIS A 8 44.85 18.30 -38.67
CA HIS A 8 44.29 18.34 -37.31
C HIS A 8 42.75 18.24 -37.20
N ARG A 9 42.21 17.11 -36.72
CA ARG A 9 41.96 16.80 -35.29
C ARG A 9 41.27 17.95 -34.56
N GLU A 10 39.94 17.92 -34.55
CA GLU A 10 39.14 18.33 -33.40
C GLU A 10 38.12 17.23 -33.14
N VAL A 11 38.45 16.35 -32.19
CA VAL A 11 37.47 15.43 -31.58
C VAL A 11 36.84 16.25 -30.47
N ILE A 12 35.65 16.79 -30.73
CA ILE A 12 34.81 17.39 -29.70
C ILE A 12 34.34 16.22 -28.83
N ALA A 13 35.06 15.98 -27.73
CA ALA A 13 34.62 15.10 -26.66
C ALA A 13 33.43 15.79 -25.97
N ALA A 14 32.22 15.42 -26.39
CA ALA A 14 31.01 15.78 -25.66
C ALA A 14 31.05 15.05 -24.32
N LEU A 15 31.38 15.80 -23.27
CA LEU A 15 31.11 15.45 -21.87
C LEU A 15 29.59 15.30 -21.73
N ILE A 16 29.09 14.08 -21.86
CA ILE A 16 27.75 13.72 -21.42
C ILE A 16 27.80 13.80 -19.89
N LEU A 17 27.31 14.91 -19.34
CA LEU A 17 26.97 14.98 -17.92
C LEU A 17 25.94 13.88 -17.66
N GLY A 18 26.39 12.82 -16.98
CA GLY A 18 25.48 11.85 -16.38
C GLY A 18 24.63 12.57 -15.35
N ALA A 19 23.35 12.77 -15.66
CA ALA A 19 22.35 13.04 -14.65
C ALA A 19 22.27 11.79 -13.76
N LEU A 20 22.88 11.87 -12.59
CA LEU A 20 22.69 10.89 -11.53
C LEU A 20 21.21 10.91 -11.14
N THR A 21 20.51 9.85 -11.53
CA THR A 21 19.16 9.53 -11.07
C THR A 21 19.21 9.31 -9.56
N LEU A 22 18.70 10.26 -8.77
CA LEU A 22 18.28 10.00 -7.40
C LEU A 22 16.96 9.21 -7.43
N SER A 23 17.04 7.96 -7.87
CA SER A 23 16.00 6.96 -7.67
C SER A 23 16.07 6.51 -6.21
N GLY A 24 15.44 7.27 -5.34
CA GLY A 24 15.29 6.95 -3.91
C GLY A 24 13.95 7.39 -3.33
N CYS A 25 12.96 7.74 -4.17
CA CYS A 25 11.63 8.16 -3.73
C CYS A 25 10.71 6.95 -3.55
N GLY A 26 11.04 6.08 -2.59
CA GLY A 26 10.03 5.24 -1.95
C GLY A 26 9.30 6.07 -0.88
N PRO A 27 8.07 5.71 -0.48
CA PRO A 27 7.44 6.34 0.67
C PRO A 27 8.31 6.17 1.92
N VAL A 28 8.27 7.14 2.84
CA VAL A 28 8.97 7.01 4.13
C VAL A 28 8.33 5.84 4.88
N GLU A 29 9.13 4.81 5.17
CA GLU A 29 8.68 3.62 5.89
C GLU A 29 8.59 3.90 7.39
N TYR A 30 7.46 3.54 7.98
CA TYR A 30 7.15 3.71 9.39
C TYR A 30 7.26 2.37 10.12
N HIS A 31 8.07 2.37 11.20
CA HIS A 31 8.33 1.21 12.05
C HIS A 31 7.85 1.43 13.49
N GLY A 32 6.73 2.14 13.70
CA GLY A 32 6.14 2.28 15.04
C GLY A 32 6.87 3.19 16.02
N TYR A 33 6.32 3.29 17.23
CA TYR A 33 6.92 3.97 18.39
C TYR A 33 7.25 2.91 19.46
N ASP A 34 8.53 2.81 19.85
CA ASP A 34 9.13 1.86 20.81
C ASP A 34 8.99 0.34 20.54
N SER A 35 7.96 -0.14 19.84
CA SER A 35 7.68 -1.58 19.65
C SER A 35 7.50 -2.04 18.20
N GLY A 36 7.73 -1.19 17.19
CA GLY A 36 7.49 -1.57 15.79
C GLY A 36 6.06 -1.30 15.34
N ILE A 37 5.06 -1.56 16.18
CA ILE A 37 3.67 -1.73 15.74
C ILE A 37 2.84 -0.45 15.95
N ASP A 38 2.12 -0.03 14.91
CA ASP A 38 1.07 0.98 15.07
C ASP A 38 -0.23 0.38 15.63
N GLY A 39 -0.60 0.72 16.86
CA GLY A 39 -1.79 0.16 17.48
C GLY A 39 -3.13 0.55 16.82
N VAL A 40 -3.23 1.67 16.11
CA VAL A 40 -4.49 2.09 15.45
C VAL A 40 -4.63 1.34 14.13
N LEU A 41 -3.61 1.40 13.28
CA LEU A 41 -3.58 0.69 12.00
C LEU A 41 -3.67 -0.82 12.20
N TRP A 42 -2.98 -1.37 13.21
CA TRP A 42 -3.09 -2.80 13.56
C TRP A 42 -4.53 -3.21 13.89
N ARG A 43 -5.26 -2.41 14.67
CA ARG A 43 -6.67 -2.70 15.00
C ARG A 43 -7.55 -2.70 13.76
N GLN A 44 -7.31 -1.81 12.82
CA GLN A 44 -8.05 -1.79 11.55
C GLN A 44 -7.74 -3.03 10.69
N ILE A 45 -6.45 -3.38 10.57
CA ILE A 45 -6.01 -4.61 9.88
C ILE A 45 -6.71 -5.82 10.48
N VAL A 46 -6.66 -6.00 11.80
CA VAL A 46 -7.30 -7.14 12.47
C VAL A 46 -8.81 -7.14 12.29
N SER A 47 -9.46 -5.98 12.43
CA SER A 47 -10.91 -5.87 12.26
C SER A 47 -11.39 -6.27 10.85
N PHE A 48 -10.54 -6.06 9.85
CA PHE A 48 -10.78 -6.49 8.48
C PHE A 48 -10.44 -7.97 8.26
N GLU A 49 -9.29 -8.42 8.75
CA GLU A 49 -8.82 -9.78 8.48
C GLU A 49 -9.61 -10.85 9.25
N ASP A 50 -10.21 -10.49 10.37
CA ASP A 50 -10.99 -11.41 11.19
C ASP A 50 -12.20 -12.01 10.41
N PRO A 51 -13.11 -11.21 9.81
CA PRO A 51 -14.17 -11.72 8.94
C PRO A 51 -13.71 -12.63 7.80
N MET A 52 -12.54 -12.38 7.21
CA MET A 52 -12.03 -13.20 6.10
C MET A 52 -11.74 -14.64 6.52
N ASN A 53 -11.28 -14.85 7.76
CA ASN A 53 -10.90 -16.16 8.28
C ASN A 53 -12.10 -16.98 8.78
N PHE A 54 -13.19 -16.30 9.16
CA PHE A 54 -14.40 -16.90 9.71
C PHE A 54 -15.59 -16.85 8.76
N PHE A 55 -15.34 -16.60 7.47
CA PHE A 55 -16.38 -16.62 6.47
C PHE A 55 -17.01 -18.02 6.34
N GLU A 56 -18.23 -18.16 6.86
CA GLU A 56 -19.03 -19.38 6.79
C GLU A 56 -20.13 -19.22 5.72
N SER A 57 -19.77 -19.10 4.45
CA SER A 57 -20.79 -19.15 3.40
C SER A 57 -21.13 -20.57 3.00
N SER A 58 -22.43 -20.85 2.96
CA SER A 58 -22.99 -22.08 2.40
C SER A 58 -22.76 -22.24 0.88
N THR A 59 -22.44 -21.14 0.16
CA THR A 59 -22.34 -21.15 -1.30
C THR A 59 -20.91 -21.25 -1.82
N GLN A 60 -19.89 -20.99 -0.97
CA GLN A 60 -18.47 -20.96 -1.37
C GLN A 60 -18.20 -20.08 -2.61
N ASP A 61 -19.09 -19.13 -2.87
CA ASP A 61 -19.05 -18.29 -4.07
C ASP A 61 -18.06 -17.13 -3.87
N PRO A 62 -17.02 -16.98 -4.72
CA PRO A 62 -16.04 -15.91 -4.58
C PRO A 62 -16.60 -14.50 -4.70
N SER A 63 -17.66 -14.29 -5.48
CA SER A 63 -18.28 -12.97 -5.62
C SER A 63 -19.08 -12.61 -4.37
N THR A 64 -19.83 -13.57 -3.80
CA THR A 64 -20.51 -13.40 -2.52
C THR A 64 -19.49 -13.12 -1.41
N TYR A 65 -18.40 -13.90 -1.35
CA TYR A 65 -17.31 -13.72 -0.38
C TYR A 65 -16.83 -12.28 -0.34
N VAL A 66 -16.41 -11.75 -1.49
CA VAL A 66 -15.90 -10.38 -1.53
C VAL A 66 -16.99 -9.36 -1.27
N SER A 67 -18.24 -9.59 -1.70
CA SER A 67 -19.34 -8.64 -1.45
C SER A 67 -19.69 -8.48 0.03
N GLU A 68 -19.48 -9.53 0.83
CA GLU A 68 -19.73 -9.53 2.27
C GLU A 68 -18.55 -8.97 3.08
N LEU A 69 -17.36 -8.88 2.47
CA LEU A 69 -16.26 -8.09 3.03
C LEU A 69 -16.67 -6.61 2.99
N GLY A 70 -17.02 -6.07 4.15
CA GLY A 70 -17.33 -4.65 4.31
C GLY A 70 -16.14 -3.76 3.94
N GLY A 71 -16.41 -2.56 3.45
CA GLY A 71 -15.39 -1.61 3.00
C GLY A 71 -15.72 -1.00 1.63
N ASP A 72 -15.03 0.09 1.31
CA ASP A 72 -15.19 0.79 0.05
C ASP A 72 -14.49 0.02 -1.08
N ARG A 73 -15.00 0.19 -2.30
CA ARG A 73 -14.43 -0.44 -3.51
C ARG A 73 -14.03 0.64 -4.48
N TRP A 74 -12.85 0.47 -5.05
CA TRP A 74 -12.31 1.36 -6.06
C TRP A 74 -11.86 0.53 -7.26
N ASP A 75 -12.27 0.97 -8.45
CA ASP A 75 -12.05 0.26 -9.72
C ASP A 75 -10.72 0.61 -10.40
N GLY A 76 -9.83 1.32 -9.71
CA GLY A 76 -8.57 1.80 -10.26
C GLY A 76 -8.69 3.07 -11.11
N SER A 77 -9.91 3.60 -11.30
CA SER A 77 -10.13 4.79 -12.14
C SER A 77 -9.86 6.09 -11.39
N THR A 78 -9.53 7.15 -12.12
CA THR A 78 -9.40 8.51 -11.55
C THR A 78 -10.74 9.21 -11.33
N GLY A 79 -11.86 8.47 -11.38
CA GLY A 79 -13.21 9.00 -11.22
C GLY A 79 -13.52 9.32 -9.76
N THR A 80 -14.55 8.68 -9.21
CA THR A 80 -14.89 8.82 -7.80
C THR A 80 -13.88 8.05 -6.95
N LEU A 81 -13.02 8.78 -6.25
CA LEU A 81 -12.12 8.21 -5.25
C LEU A 81 -12.85 8.00 -3.92
N PRO A 82 -12.44 7.00 -3.12
CA PRO A 82 -13.01 6.75 -1.80
C PRO A 82 -12.67 7.88 -0.82
N ASP A 83 -13.50 8.06 0.21
CA ASP A 83 -13.21 9.02 1.29
C ASP A 83 -12.36 8.35 2.37
N LEU A 84 -11.09 8.78 2.47
CA LEU A 84 -10.12 8.29 3.44
C LEU A 84 -9.86 9.29 4.57
N THR A 85 -10.65 10.37 4.66
CA THR A 85 -10.41 11.47 5.61
C THR A 85 -10.42 11.00 7.07
N ALA A 86 -11.26 10.02 7.41
CA ALA A 86 -11.34 9.42 8.73
C ALA A 86 -10.46 8.17 8.89
N GLY A 87 -9.62 7.86 7.89
CA GLY A 87 -9.07 6.52 7.69
C GLY A 87 -10.10 5.60 7.06
N GLY A 88 -9.72 4.34 6.86
CA GLY A 88 -10.62 3.35 6.28
C GLY A 88 -9.90 2.31 5.45
N LEU A 89 -10.73 1.51 4.78
CA LEU A 89 -10.30 0.37 3.97
C LEU A 89 -10.91 0.46 2.58
N VAL A 90 -10.07 0.22 1.57
CA VAL A 90 -10.46 0.22 0.16
C VAL A 90 -9.98 -1.06 -0.50
N PHE A 91 -10.90 -1.75 -1.18
CA PHE A 91 -10.58 -2.85 -2.08
C PHE A 91 -10.36 -2.35 -3.51
N TYR A 92 -9.35 -2.89 -4.18
CA TYR A 92 -9.05 -2.63 -5.59
C TYR A 92 -8.48 -3.88 -6.27
N ASP A 93 -8.33 -3.83 -7.59
CA ASP A 93 -7.86 -4.96 -8.42
C ASP A 93 -8.63 -6.26 -8.16
N LEU A 94 -9.94 -6.15 -7.94
CA LEU A 94 -10.80 -7.29 -7.65
C LEU A 94 -11.00 -8.16 -8.88
N THR A 95 -10.63 -9.42 -8.76
CA THR A 95 -10.94 -10.47 -9.72
C THR A 95 -11.47 -11.71 -9.01
N THR A 96 -12.37 -12.43 -9.66
CA THR A 96 -12.93 -13.68 -9.14
C THR A 96 -12.89 -14.76 -10.22
N THR A 97 -12.65 -15.99 -9.78
CA THR A 97 -12.77 -17.18 -10.60
C THR A 97 -13.91 -18.06 -10.07
N ALA A 98 -13.98 -19.32 -10.52
CA ALA A 98 -14.95 -20.28 -9.98
C ALA A 98 -14.67 -20.67 -8.52
N SER A 99 -13.42 -20.54 -8.04
CA SER A 99 -13.04 -21.02 -6.71
C SER A 99 -12.19 -20.06 -5.89
N ASP A 100 -11.75 -18.96 -6.49
CA ASP A 100 -10.77 -18.08 -5.89
C ASP A 100 -11.23 -16.63 -6.04
N ALA A 101 -11.02 -15.83 -5.00
CA ALA A 101 -11.14 -14.37 -5.02
C ALA A 101 -9.75 -13.76 -4.83
N GLU A 102 -9.40 -12.84 -5.71
CA GLU A 102 -8.14 -12.10 -5.67
C GLU A 102 -8.45 -10.61 -5.62
N PHE A 103 -7.86 -9.91 -4.68
CA PHE A 103 -8.03 -8.46 -4.54
C PHE A 103 -6.88 -7.86 -3.76
N SER A 104 -6.67 -6.57 -3.96
CA SER A 104 -5.74 -5.77 -3.18
C SER A 104 -6.51 -4.93 -2.17
N VAL A 105 -5.87 -4.66 -1.03
CA VAL A 105 -6.42 -3.82 0.03
C VAL A 105 -5.50 -2.63 0.29
N PHE A 106 -6.09 -1.48 0.53
CA PHE A 106 -5.44 -0.29 1.07
C PHE A 106 -6.11 0.05 2.39
N ILE A 107 -5.32 0.30 3.44
CA ILE A 107 -5.82 0.60 4.78
C ILE A 107 -5.10 1.84 5.30
N SER A 108 -5.86 2.83 5.77
CA SER A 108 -5.31 4.02 6.45
C SER A 108 -5.86 4.12 7.88
N SER A 109 -4.96 4.41 8.82
CA SER A 109 -5.28 4.63 10.25
C SER A 109 -6.29 5.75 10.47
N GLY A 110 -6.36 6.70 9.55
CA GLY A 110 -7.03 7.97 9.75
C GLY A 110 -6.23 8.91 10.66
N PRO A 111 -6.77 10.12 10.91
CA PRO A 111 -6.09 11.16 11.68
C PRO A 111 -5.75 10.66 13.08
N ARG A 112 -4.48 10.77 13.45
CA ARG A 112 -4.08 10.60 14.84
C ARG A 112 -4.50 11.82 15.63
N PRO A 113 -5.21 11.65 16.75
CA PRO A 113 -5.52 12.79 17.57
C PRO A 113 -4.21 13.26 18.22
N ASP A 114 -3.89 14.55 18.10
CA ASP A 114 -2.76 15.21 18.78
C ASP A 114 -3.07 15.35 20.28
N VAL A 115 -3.22 14.21 20.95
CA VAL A 115 -3.50 14.13 22.39
C VAL A 115 -2.20 13.75 23.07
N PRO A 116 -1.80 14.47 24.13
CA PRO A 116 -0.71 14.04 24.98
C PRO A 116 -0.96 12.61 25.45
N THR A 117 0.06 11.77 25.35
CA THR A 117 0.10 10.45 26.01
C THR A 117 -0.17 10.60 27.51
N ASP A 118 -0.50 9.52 28.20
CA ASP A 118 -0.69 9.53 29.67
C ASP A 118 0.55 10.05 30.44
N ALA A 119 1.71 10.06 29.78
CA ALA A 119 2.98 10.62 30.27
C ALA A 119 3.16 12.13 29.95
N GLY A 120 2.19 12.79 29.33
CA GLY A 120 2.21 14.22 28.96
C GLY A 120 3.01 14.54 27.70
N HIS A 121 3.49 13.54 26.95
CA HIS A 121 4.22 13.75 25.70
C HIS A 121 3.26 13.81 24.51
N HIS A 122 3.40 14.81 23.65
CA HIS A 122 2.75 14.82 22.33
C HIS A 122 3.24 13.65 21.50
N TYR A 123 2.35 13.08 20.69
CA TYR A 123 2.74 12.09 19.70
C TYR A 123 3.73 12.74 18.70
N VAL A 124 4.89 12.11 18.52
CA VAL A 124 5.88 12.53 17.53
C VAL A 124 5.95 11.44 16.46
N GLY A 125 5.32 11.70 15.31
CA GLY A 125 5.25 10.78 14.20
C GLY A 125 4.32 11.29 13.11
N PRO A 126 4.11 10.51 12.03
CA PRO A 126 3.26 10.91 10.91
C PRO A 126 1.80 11.06 11.35
N SER A 127 1.09 12.06 10.83
CA SER A 127 -0.32 12.33 11.18
C SER A 127 -1.26 11.18 10.84
N GLN A 128 -0.87 10.33 9.87
CA GLN A 128 -1.55 9.09 9.50
C GLN A 128 -0.52 8.04 9.08
N VAL A 129 -0.87 6.76 9.22
CA VAL A 129 -0.08 5.65 8.68
C VAL A 129 -0.98 4.77 7.83
N TYR A 130 -0.45 4.27 6.73
CA TYR A 130 -1.17 3.44 5.79
C TYR A 130 -0.39 2.21 5.39
N THR A 131 -1.08 1.20 4.88
CA THR A 131 -0.48 0.00 4.30
C THR A 131 -1.32 -0.50 3.13
N CYS A 132 -0.74 -1.41 2.34
CA CYS A 132 -1.44 -2.12 1.30
C CYS A 132 -0.79 -3.47 1.02
N TYR A 133 -1.59 -4.41 0.57
CA TYR A 133 -1.16 -5.77 0.24
C TYR A 133 -2.22 -6.47 -0.61
N GLY A 134 -1.81 -7.52 -1.31
CA GLY A 134 -2.69 -8.42 -2.06
C GLY A 134 -3.21 -9.55 -1.19
N ILE A 135 -4.42 -10.02 -1.50
CA ILE A 135 -5.05 -11.19 -0.89
C ILE A 135 -5.52 -12.14 -1.98
N THR A 136 -5.25 -13.42 -1.77
CA THR A 136 -5.86 -14.52 -2.51
C THR A 136 -6.62 -15.39 -1.52
N ALA A 137 -7.93 -15.51 -1.70
CA ALA A 137 -8.81 -16.35 -0.91
C ALA A 137 -9.28 -17.55 -1.73
N GLY A 138 -8.80 -18.74 -1.39
CA GLY A 138 -9.25 -19.99 -1.99
C GLY A 138 -10.45 -20.56 -1.25
N LEU A 139 -11.58 -20.71 -1.95
CA LEU A 139 -12.89 -21.04 -1.37
C LEU A 139 -13.34 -22.48 -1.65
N ARG A 140 -12.39 -23.37 -1.97
CA ARG A 140 -12.67 -24.80 -2.25
C ARG A 140 -13.09 -25.62 -1.03
N SER A 141 -13.01 -25.01 0.16
CA SER A 141 -13.29 -25.62 1.46
C SER A 141 -14.16 -24.68 2.29
N PRO A 142 -14.92 -25.19 3.28
CA PRO A 142 -15.79 -24.34 4.13
C PRO A 142 -15.02 -23.26 4.89
N ARG A 143 -13.71 -23.46 5.12
CA ARG A 143 -12.80 -22.43 5.59
C ARG A 143 -11.97 -21.92 4.42
N PRO A 144 -11.99 -20.61 4.13
CA PRO A 144 -11.13 -20.01 3.12
C PRO A 144 -9.65 -20.28 3.42
N MET A 145 -8.88 -20.58 2.39
CA MET A 145 -7.42 -20.56 2.45
C MET A 145 -6.95 -19.16 2.04
N ILE A 146 -6.47 -18.38 3.00
CA ILE A 146 -6.06 -16.99 2.78
C ILE A 146 -4.54 -16.91 2.62
N ASN A 147 -4.09 -16.38 1.48
CA ASN A 147 -2.70 -16.00 1.24
C ASN A 147 -2.59 -14.49 1.10
N ARG A 148 -1.51 -13.93 1.62
CA ARG A 148 -1.18 -12.50 1.51
C ARG A 148 0.03 -12.31 0.59
N THR A 149 0.02 -11.25 -0.20
CA THR A 149 1.16 -10.78 -1.00
C THR A 149 1.54 -9.39 -0.53
N LEU A 150 2.75 -9.22 -0.01
CA LEU A 150 3.19 -7.94 0.52
C LEU A 150 3.65 -7.01 -0.60
N PHE A 151 3.27 -5.74 -0.49
CA PHE A 151 3.70 -4.69 -1.42
C PHE A 151 4.71 -3.77 -0.73
N SER A 152 5.60 -3.18 -1.53
CA SER A 152 6.55 -2.16 -1.09
C SER A 152 6.00 -0.73 -1.18
N ASP A 153 4.89 -0.57 -1.88
CA ASP A 153 4.30 0.70 -2.27
C ASP A 153 2.82 0.52 -2.58
N CYS A 154 2.06 1.59 -2.40
CA CYS A 154 0.61 1.60 -2.58
C CYS A 154 0.21 2.48 -3.77
N PRO A 155 -0.99 2.26 -4.35
CA PRO A 155 -1.46 3.05 -5.47
C PRO A 155 -1.41 4.55 -5.18
N ALA A 156 -0.68 5.30 -6.01
CA ALA A 156 -0.48 6.75 -5.80
C ALA A 156 -1.81 7.51 -5.72
N ALA A 157 -2.83 7.08 -6.45
CA ALA A 157 -4.16 7.69 -6.40
C ALA A 157 -4.80 7.65 -5.01
N LEU A 158 -4.56 6.58 -4.23
CA LEU A 158 -5.06 6.45 -2.85
C LEU A 158 -4.13 7.14 -1.85
N VAL A 159 -2.81 7.05 -2.05
CA VAL A 159 -1.82 7.74 -1.20
C VAL A 159 -2.02 9.25 -1.25
N ASN A 160 -2.31 9.81 -2.42
CA ASN A 160 -2.52 11.25 -2.61
C ASN A 160 -3.81 11.79 -1.96
N LEU A 161 -4.66 10.92 -1.40
CA LEU A 161 -5.82 11.32 -0.60
C LEU A 161 -5.45 11.55 0.87
N LEU A 162 -4.27 11.10 1.29
CA LEU A 162 -3.79 11.22 2.66
C LEU A 162 -3.04 12.55 2.86
N PRO A 163 -2.85 12.98 4.12
CA PRO A 163 -1.98 14.11 4.43
C PRO A 163 -0.54 13.91 3.92
N ASP A 164 0.14 15.01 3.61
CA ASP A 164 1.51 15.00 3.06
C ASP A 164 2.54 14.29 3.94
N ASP A 165 2.32 14.25 5.26
CA ASP A 165 3.18 13.59 6.23
C ASP A 165 2.75 12.14 6.56
N ALA A 166 1.76 11.60 5.84
CA ALA A 166 1.37 10.21 5.99
C ALA A 166 2.52 9.27 5.62
N ALA A 167 2.72 8.20 6.40
CA ALA A 167 3.81 7.27 6.20
C ALA A 167 3.33 5.86 5.89
N PHE A 168 4.07 5.17 5.02
CA PHE A 168 3.80 3.78 4.69
C PHE A 168 4.31 2.87 5.81
N ALA A 169 3.51 1.94 6.29
CA ALA A 169 3.97 0.85 7.14
C ALA A 169 3.88 -0.46 6.36
N SER A 170 5.02 -1.12 6.17
CA SER A 170 5.02 -2.47 5.57
C SER A 170 4.26 -3.44 6.47
N ARG A 171 3.54 -4.39 5.87
CA ARG A 171 2.72 -5.36 6.63
C ARG A 171 3.59 -6.21 7.56
N ASP A 172 4.85 -6.45 7.20
CA ASP A 172 5.84 -7.19 8.01
C ASP A 172 5.95 -6.63 9.42
N VAL A 173 5.75 -5.31 9.59
CA VAL A 173 5.76 -4.62 10.88
C VAL A 173 4.67 -5.13 11.83
N PHE A 174 3.61 -5.74 11.31
CA PHE A 174 2.44 -6.18 12.07
C PHE A 174 2.38 -7.69 12.31
N ASP A 175 3.31 -8.47 11.76
CA ASP A 175 3.30 -9.95 11.86
C ASP A 175 4.14 -10.50 13.03
N GLY A 176 4.94 -9.64 13.70
CA GLY A 176 5.67 -9.98 14.93
C GLY A 176 7.01 -10.67 14.70
#